data_AF-A0A5D6YT11-F1
#
_entry.id   AF-A0A5D6YT11-F1
#
_cell.length_a   1.000
_cell.length_b   1.000
_cell.length_c   1.000
_cell.angle_alpha   90.00
_cell.angle_beta   90.00
_cell.angle_gamma   90.00
#
_symmetry.space_group_name_H-M   'P 1'
#
loop_
_entity.id
_entity.type
_entity.pdbx_description
1 polymer ?
#
loop_
_entity_poly.entity_id
_entity_poly.type
_entity_poly.pdbx_seq_one_letter_code
_entity_poly.pdbx_strand_id
1 'polypeptide(L)'
;MSPTYDFWFATFTIVSVFTVLGMLLGGARGAVVGAAVLGVETNFLVDASIRRVRSWLLFGFIGTALHSVTWAAVTFALVDGMQDFPIVTFKHHELPAMLFVTSGLITIIATMARNVYRRRGVVLESSYKTVIEPEYIKPMMYVKQLGQIDARDAVLCRPASAVFNLKPAHTHTQLEQTLHLAGFGLVTVYCGVCALHYQRTLLLALATSFYFVFLSVQVTAVHLCACAFFDWAIDKSLGVMTSWLWTHWFLCLDALPPVMKRKLGISRLFAVATLLALGAASLMLLHLVVFTDVGSAEAYNRVIWEVNLSESHAVRIKLAPIFFNSYLTSVGLLFRQLWRAMFLGADVLLVLNGAVVFENYLATAKVRASRRLGSVQPSPYRGASARIAALRVGPAIDVPMV
;
A
#
# COMPACT_ATOMS: atom_id res chain seq x y z
N MET A 1 -7.13 13.88 -12.32
CA MET A 1 -5.65 13.92 -12.46
C MET A 1 -5.01 13.56 -11.14
N SER A 2 -4.47 12.34 -10.98
CA SER A 2 -3.45 12.06 -9.95
C SER A 2 -2.74 10.70 -10.16
N PRO A 3 -1.79 10.60 -11.12
CA PRO A 3 -0.80 9.52 -11.11
C PRO A 3 0.67 10.00 -11.08
N THR A 4 0.95 11.32 -11.11
CA THR A 4 2.32 11.84 -11.25
C THR A 4 3.24 11.44 -10.10
N TYR A 5 2.72 11.29 -8.88
CA TYR A 5 3.54 10.95 -7.72
C TYR A 5 4.16 9.54 -7.78
N ASP A 6 3.39 8.53 -8.20
CA ASP A 6 3.88 7.15 -8.27
C ASP A 6 5.05 7.02 -9.26
N PHE A 7 5.11 7.90 -10.28
CA PHE A 7 6.19 7.97 -11.25
C PHE A 7 7.50 8.46 -10.63
N TRP A 8 7.53 9.64 -9.98
CA TRP A 8 8.78 10.20 -9.42
C TRP A 8 9.44 9.27 -8.40
N PHE A 9 8.63 8.62 -7.54
CA PHE A 9 9.16 7.68 -6.55
C PHE A 9 9.80 6.45 -7.22
N ALA A 10 9.12 5.89 -8.22
CA ALA A 10 9.66 4.77 -9.00
C ALA A 10 10.94 5.19 -9.71
N THR A 11 10.93 6.33 -10.41
CA THR A 11 12.10 6.86 -11.11
C THR A 11 13.28 7.12 -10.17
N PHE A 12 13.05 7.73 -9.00
CA PHE A 12 14.10 7.94 -8.02
C PHE A 12 14.71 6.62 -7.53
N THR A 13 13.87 5.61 -7.26
CA THR A 13 14.33 4.29 -6.81
C THR A 13 15.11 3.59 -7.92
N ILE A 14 14.61 3.60 -9.15
CA ILE A 14 15.28 3.00 -10.31
C ILE A 14 16.64 3.67 -10.53
N VAL A 15 16.66 4.99 -10.68
CA VAL A 15 17.88 5.75 -10.96
C VAL A 15 18.91 5.54 -9.86
N SER A 16 18.55 5.69 -8.59
CA SER A 16 19.51 5.51 -7.48
C SER A 16 20.11 4.10 -7.44
N VAL A 17 19.28 3.06 -7.57
CA VAL A 17 19.72 1.65 -7.52
C VAL A 17 20.63 1.31 -8.69
N PHE A 18 20.26 1.73 -9.90
CA PHE A 18 21.07 1.47 -11.08
C PHE A 18 22.32 2.34 -11.15
N THR A 19 22.32 3.56 -10.63
CA THR A 19 23.54 4.36 -10.50
C THR A 19 24.55 3.64 -9.60
N VAL A 20 24.13 3.17 -8.43
CA VAL A 20 25.02 2.43 -7.52
C VAL A 20 25.42 1.08 -8.13
N LEU A 21 24.52 0.36 -8.81
CA LEU A 21 24.86 -0.88 -9.52
C LEU A 21 25.90 -0.63 -10.63
N GLY A 22 25.79 0.47 -11.36
CA GLY A 22 26.77 0.86 -12.37
C GLY A 22 28.16 1.12 -11.76
N MET A 23 28.20 1.76 -10.59
CA MET A 23 29.43 1.95 -9.83
C MET A 23 30.03 0.64 -9.33
N LEU A 24 29.19 -0.27 -8.80
CA LEU A 24 29.62 -1.61 -8.34
C LEU A 24 30.25 -2.45 -9.45
N LEU A 25 29.67 -2.41 -10.65
CA LEU A 25 30.14 -3.20 -11.79
C LEU A 25 31.40 -2.62 -12.46
N GLY A 26 31.58 -1.30 -12.40
CA GLY A 26 32.71 -0.59 -13.00
C GLY A 26 32.80 -0.70 -14.53
N GLY A 27 33.78 0.03 -15.10
CA GLY A 27 34.18 -0.08 -16.51
C GLY A 27 33.04 0.04 -17.53
N ALA A 28 33.12 -0.75 -18.59
CA ALA A 28 32.12 -0.77 -19.66
C ALA A 28 30.76 -1.37 -19.22
N ARG A 29 30.74 -2.20 -18.17
CA ARG A 29 29.52 -2.82 -17.65
C ARG A 29 28.58 -1.79 -17.03
N GLY A 30 29.12 -0.75 -16.40
CA GLY A 30 28.34 0.39 -15.91
C GLY A 30 27.56 1.13 -17.01
N ALA A 31 28.09 1.21 -18.24
CA ALA A 31 27.38 1.84 -19.35
C ALA A 31 26.11 1.05 -19.77
N VAL A 32 26.17 -0.28 -19.71
CA VAL A 32 25.01 -1.16 -19.98
C VAL A 32 23.89 -0.92 -18.97
N VAL A 33 24.24 -0.61 -17.71
CA VAL A 33 23.27 -0.26 -16.67
C VAL A 33 22.47 0.99 -17.04
N GLY A 34 23.09 2.00 -17.67
CA GLY A 34 22.37 3.19 -18.16
C GLY A 34 21.28 2.84 -19.19
N ALA A 35 21.54 1.90 -20.10
CA ALA A 35 20.53 1.41 -21.04
C ALA A 35 19.40 0.64 -20.32
N ALA A 36 19.74 -0.13 -19.28
CA ALA A 36 18.75 -0.82 -18.46
C ALA A 36 17.81 0.16 -17.76
N VAL A 37 18.32 1.28 -17.21
CA VAL A 37 17.49 2.34 -16.61
C VAL A 37 16.44 2.83 -17.59
N LEU A 38 16.84 3.19 -18.81
CA LEU A 38 15.92 3.65 -19.85
C LEU A 38 14.89 2.58 -20.22
N GLY A 39 15.30 1.31 -20.25
CA GLY A 39 14.39 0.17 -20.46
C GLY A 39 13.34 0.04 -19.36
N VAL A 40 13.71 0.24 -18.10
CA VAL A 40 12.75 0.21 -16.98
C VAL A 40 11.83 1.44 -17.02
N GLU A 41 12.37 2.64 -17.19
CA GLU A 41 11.59 3.87 -17.28
C GLU A 41 10.57 3.82 -18.43
N THR A 42 10.98 3.35 -19.60
CA THR A 42 10.06 3.16 -20.73
C THR A 42 8.95 2.18 -20.39
N ASN A 43 9.21 1.12 -19.62
CA ASN A 43 8.18 0.20 -19.18
C ASN A 43 7.14 0.88 -18.25
N PHE A 44 7.57 1.80 -17.39
CA PHE A 44 6.66 2.62 -16.57
C PHE A 44 5.87 3.64 -17.39
N LEU A 45 6.51 4.29 -18.38
CA LEU A 45 5.81 5.21 -19.29
C LEU A 45 4.79 4.49 -20.17
N VAL A 46 5.09 3.26 -20.61
CA VAL A 46 4.15 2.46 -21.41
C VAL A 46 2.96 2.00 -20.57
N ASP A 47 3.08 1.80 -19.25
CA ASP A 47 1.91 1.53 -18.39
C ASP A 47 0.87 2.66 -18.44
N ALA A 48 1.29 3.89 -18.74
CA ALA A 48 0.36 5.00 -18.97
C ALA A 48 -0.39 4.89 -20.32
N SER A 49 0.11 4.09 -21.27
CA SER A 49 -0.49 3.90 -22.59
C SER A 49 -1.38 2.65 -22.65
N ILE A 50 -2.70 2.86 -22.76
CA ILE A 50 -3.71 1.79 -22.78
C ILE A 50 -3.65 0.93 -24.05
N ARG A 51 -3.03 1.40 -25.13
CA ARG A 51 -3.19 0.79 -26.48
C ARG A 51 -2.45 -0.54 -26.69
N ARG A 52 -1.50 -0.93 -25.83
CA ARG A 52 -0.66 -2.13 -26.03
C ARG A 52 -0.48 -2.97 -24.76
N VAL A 53 -1.57 -3.27 -24.05
CA VAL A 53 -1.53 -4.00 -22.77
C VAL A 53 -0.84 -5.37 -22.87
N ARG A 54 -1.05 -6.14 -23.96
CA ARG A 54 -0.44 -7.47 -24.13
C ARG A 54 1.08 -7.41 -24.26
N SER A 55 1.60 -6.57 -25.15
CA SER A 55 3.06 -6.38 -25.31
C SER A 55 3.67 -5.86 -24.02
N TRP A 56 3.01 -4.91 -23.36
CA TRP A 56 3.46 -4.39 -22.08
C TRP A 56 3.52 -5.46 -20.99
N LEU A 57 2.52 -6.35 -20.88
CA LEU A 57 2.55 -7.47 -19.93
C LEU A 57 3.73 -8.40 -20.18
N LEU A 58 4.00 -8.72 -21.46
CA LEU A 58 5.14 -9.55 -21.84
C LEU A 58 6.46 -8.88 -21.43
N PHE A 59 6.66 -7.61 -21.75
CA PHE A 59 7.86 -6.86 -21.34
C PHE A 59 7.98 -6.71 -19.82
N GLY A 60 6.86 -6.52 -19.12
CA GLY A 60 6.81 -6.51 -17.66
C GLY A 60 7.26 -7.83 -17.06
N PHE A 61 6.80 -8.97 -17.61
CA PHE A 61 7.21 -10.29 -17.16
C PHE A 61 8.70 -10.55 -17.42
N ILE A 62 9.17 -10.30 -18.65
CA ILE A 62 10.58 -10.45 -19.04
C ILE A 62 11.46 -9.56 -18.16
N GLY A 63 11.10 -8.29 -17.98
CA GLY A 63 11.84 -7.36 -17.13
C GLY A 63 11.90 -7.82 -15.68
N THR A 64 10.78 -8.30 -15.12
CA THR A 64 10.74 -8.86 -13.75
C THR A 64 11.69 -10.05 -13.62
N ALA A 65 11.68 -10.98 -14.58
CA ALA A 65 12.58 -12.13 -14.60
C ALA A 65 14.06 -11.72 -14.71
N LEU A 66 14.39 -10.81 -15.63
CA LEU A 66 15.76 -10.31 -15.80
C LEU A 66 16.28 -9.62 -14.53
N HIS A 67 15.49 -8.75 -13.91
CA HIS A 67 15.91 -8.13 -12.65
C HIS A 67 16.02 -9.13 -11.50
N SER A 68 15.23 -10.21 -11.51
CA SER A 68 15.36 -11.28 -10.52
C SER A 68 16.67 -12.05 -10.69
N VAL A 69 17.09 -12.28 -11.94
CA VAL A 69 18.42 -12.84 -12.24
C VAL A 69 19.53 -11.88 -11.85
N THR A 70 19.42 -10.58 -12.16
CA THR A 70 20.40 -9.57 -11.72
C THR A 70 20.48 -9.51 -10.20
N TRP A 71 19.34 -9.52 -9.51
CA TRP A 71 19.28 -9.53 -8.06
C TRP A 71 19.98 -10.76 -7.48
N ALA A 72 19.71 -11.95 -8.01
CA ALA A 72 20.38 -13.18 -7.57
C ALA A 72 21.90 -13.10 -7.84
N ALA A 73 22.31 -12.66 -9.03
CA ALA A 73 23.71 -12.54 -9.39
C ALA A 73 24.47 -11.58 -8.47
N VAL A 74 23.89 -10.42 -8.13
CA VAL A 74 24.50 -9.46 -7.20
C VAL A 74 24.48 -10.00 -5.77
N THR A 75 23.37 -10.59 -5.31
CA THR A 75 23.22 -11.10 -3.93
C THR A 75 24.18 -12.24 -3.63
N PHE A 76 24.41 -13.12 -4.61
CA PHE A 76 25.35 -14.24 -4.49
C PHE A 76 26.76 -13.89 -4.98
N ALA A 77 27.04 -12.61 -5.25
CA ALA A 77 28.33 -12.14 -5.76
C ALA A 77 28.87 -12.96 -6.96
N LEU A 78 27.99 -13.40 -7.86
CA LEU A 78 28.33 -14.20 -9.05
C LEU A 78 28.97 -13.38 -10.17
N VAL A 79 29.12 -12.06 -9.97
CA VAL A 79 29.67 -11.15 -10.98
C VAL A 79 31.13 -10.86 -10.66
N ASP A 80 32.02 -11.41 -11.49
CA ASP A 80 33.47 -11.22 -11.34
C ASP A 80 33.85 -9.74 -11.41
N GLY A 81 34.75 -9.30 -10.53
CA GLY A 81 35.28 -7.93 -10.53
C GLY A 81 34.31 -6.87 -10.00
N MET A 82 33.21 -7.27 -9.35
CA MET A 82 32.36 -6.34 -8.61
C MET A 82 33.14 -5.77 -7.42
N GLN A 83 33.24 -4.44 -7.35
CA GLN A 83 33.92 -3.75 -6.26
C GLN A 83 32.88 -3.25 -5.27
N ASP A 84 32.74 -3.93 -4.13
CA ASP A 84 31.89 -3.42 -3.05
C ASP A 84 32.57 -2.24 -2.36
N PHE A 85 31.79 -1.20 -2.08
CA PHE A 85 32.28 0.01 -1.42
C PHE A 85 31.23 0.51 -0.43
N PRO A 86 31.63 1.18 0.66
CA PRO A 86 30.66 1.72 1.60
C PRO A 86 29.99 2.97 1.00
N ILE A 87 28.67 2.96 0.85
CA ILE A 87 27.90 4.15 0.43
C ILE A 87 27.88 5.18 1.56
N VAL A 88 27.65 4.69 2.78
CA VAL A 88 27.59 5.51 3.99
C VAL A 88 28.47 4.83 5.03
N THR A 89 29.48 5.56 5.49
CA THR A 89 30.27 5.21 6.66
C THR A 89 29.80 6.08 7.82
N PHE A 90 29.38 5.45 8.91
CA PHE A 90 28.97 6.15 10.12
C PHE A 90 29.49 5.42 11.35
N LYS A 91 30.39 6.06 12.11
CA LYS A 91 31.11 5.45 13.24
C LYS A 91 31.78 4.12 12.83
N HIS A 92 31.29 3.00 13.35
CA HIS A 92 31.78 1.63 13.07
C HIS A 92 30.86 0.86 12.13
N HIS A 93 29.87 1.54 11.54
CA HIS A 93 28.89 0.94 10.66
C HIS A 93 29.12 1.39 9.24
N GLU A 94 29.17 0.42 8.34
CA GLU A 94 29.25 0.63 6.92
C GLU A 94 27.96 0.09 6.30
N LEU A 95 27.38 0.88 5.40
CA LEU A 95 26.32 0.42 4.50
C LEU A 95 26.98 0.08 3.16
N PRO A 96 27.37 -1.18 2.92
CA PRO A 96 27.98 -1.59 1.66
C PRO A 96 26.99 -1.41 0.50
N ALA A 97 27.53 -1.01 -0.64
CA ALA A 97 26.77 -0.71 -1.84
C ALA A 97 25.99 -1.92 -2.36
N MET A 98 26.55 -3.13 -2.22
CA MET A 98 25.85 -4.37 -2.57
C MET A 98 24.51 -4.52 -1.83
N LEU A 99 24.43 -4.15 -0.56
CA LEU A 99 23.19 -4.26 0.22
C LEU A 99 22.12 -3.25 -0.23
N PHE A 100 22.54 -2.04 -0.57
CA PHE A 100 21.64 -1.03 -1.14
C PHE A 100 21.09 -1.47 -2.50
N VAL A 101 21.94 -2.02 -3.37
CA VAL A 101 21.54 -2.47 -4.71
C VAL A 101 20.63 -3.68 -4.64
N THR A 102 20.96 -4.69 -3.84
CA THR A 102 20.14 -5.90 -3.70
C THR A 102 18.73 -5.56 -3.19
N SER A 103 18.62 -4.69 -2.20
CA SER A 103 17.32 -4.24 -1.70
C SER A 103 16.53 -3.39 -2.69
N GLY A 104 17.22 -2.48 -3.37
CA GLY A 104 16.67 -1.69 -4.46
C GLY A 104 16.08 -2.54 -5.56
N LEU A 105 16.81 -3.58 -6.00
CA LEU A 105 16.36 -4.53 -7.02
C LEU A 105 15.13 -5.30 -6.56
N ILE A 106 15.04 -5.75 -5.30
CA ILE A 106 13.83 -6.38 -4.75
C ILE A 106 12.63 -5.43 -4.86
N THR A 107 12.83 -4.15 -4.53
CA THR A 107 11.76 -3.14 -4.62
C THR A 107 11.30 -2.92 -6.07
N ILE A 108 12.24 -2.89 -7.02
CA ILE A 108 11.96 -2.79 -8.46
C ILE A 108 11.20 -4.03 -8.94
N ILE A 109 11.68 -5.24 -8.61
CA ILE A 109 11.02 -6.51 -8.94
C ILE A 109 9.58 -6.54 -8.41
N ALA A 110 9.38 -6.18 -7.13
CA ALA A 110 8.06 -6.14 -6.52
C ALA A 110 7.14 -5.14 -7.23
N THR A 111 7.66 -3.96 -7.60
CA THR A 111 6.88 -2.93 -8.30
C THR A 111 6.51 -3.38 -9.72
N MET A 112 7.42 -4.05 -10.44
CA MET A 112 7.13 -4.59 -11.77
C MET A 112 6.16 -5.76 -11.71
N ALA A 113 6.35 -6.70 -10.78
CA ALA A 113 5.45 -7.82 -10.56
C ALA A 113 4.03 -7.34 -10.22
N ARG A 114 3.89 -6.28 -9.41
CA ARG A 114 2.62 -5.61 -9.13
C ARG A 114 1.96 -5.10 -10.40
N ASN A 115 2.73 -4.42 -11.24
CA ASN A 115 2.23 -3.82 -12.47
C ASN A 115 1.67 -4.92 -13.39
N VAL A 116 2.44 -6.00 -13.57
CA VAL A 116 2.01 -7.20 -14.31
C VAL A 116 0.73 -7.80 -13.69
N TYR A 117 0.73 -8.00 -12.37
CA TYR A 117 -0.42 -8.54 -11.63
C TYR A 117 -1.69 -7.71 -11.84
N ARG A 118 -1.59 -6.38 -11.75
CA ARG A 118 -2.75 -5.48 -11.86
C ARG A 118 -3.40 -5.54 -13.24
N ARG A 119 -2.61 -5.66 -14.30
CA ARG A 119 -3.12 -5.65 -15.68
C ARG A 119 -3.52 -7.04 -16.20
N ARG A 120 -3.08 -8.13 -15.54
CA ARG A 120 -3.44 -9.50 -15.96
C ARG A 120 -4.96 -9.70 -16.05
N GLY A 121 -5.72 -9.10 -15.13
CA GLY A 121 -7.19 -9.21 -15.11
C GLY A 121 -7.84 -8.61 -16.36
N VAL A 122 -7.34 -7.47 -16.84
CA VAL A 122 -7.85 -6.81 -18.06
C VAL A 122 -7.63 -7.70 -19.28
N VAL A 123 -6.50 -8.39 -19.36
CA VAL A 123 -6.21 -9.29 -20.49
C VAL A 123 -7.05 -10.56 -20.43
N LEU A 124 -7.18 -11.16 -19.24
CA LEU A 124 -8.04 -12.33 -19.03
C LEU A 124 -9.51 -12.02 -19.38
N GLU A 125 -10.02 -10.86 -18.97
CA GLU A 125 -11.39 -10.42 -19.30
C GLU A 125 -11.54 -10.06 -20.78
N SER A 126 -10.53 -9.44 -21.41
CA SER A 126 -10.59 -9.08 -22.83
C SER A 126 -10.73 -10.29 -23.76
N SER A 127 -10.19 -11.45 -23.34
CA SER A 127 -10.34 -12.70 -24.09
C SER A 127 -11.73 -13.33 -23.97
N TYR A 128 -12.50 -12.96 -22.94
CA TYR A 128 -13.86 -13.47 -22.72
C TYR A 128 -14.95 -12.61 -23.37
N LYS A 129 -14.67 -11.33 -23.67
CA LYS A 129 -15.67 -10.36 -24.18
C LYS A 129 -15.80 -10.26 -25.71
N THR A 130 -15.08 -11.08 -26.48
CA THR A 130 -15.28 -11.13 -27.94
C THR A 130 -16.42 -12.05 -28.38
N VAL A 131 -17.05 -12.79 -27.46
CA VAL A 131 -18.17 -13.68 -27.75
C VAL A 131 -19.21 -13.50 -26.63
N ILE A 132 -20.39 -12.99 -27.00
CA ILE A 132 -21.65 -12.92 -26.21
C ILE A 132 -21.92 -11.58 -25.48
N GLU A 133 -22.85 -10.85 -26.12
CA GLU A 133 -23.98 -10.04 -25.61
C GLU A 133 -23.78 -8.83 -24.67
N PRO A 134 -24.66 -7.79 -24.82
CA PRO A 134 -24.78 -6.68 -23.88
C PRO A 134 -25.46 -7.14 -22.59
N GLU A 135 -24.78 -7.99 -21.82
CA GLU A 135 -25.30 -8.53 -20.58
C GLU A 135 -24.69 -7.78 -19.38
N TYR A 136 -25.55 -6.97 -18.76
CA TYR A 136 -25.50 -6.53 -17.37
C TYR A 136 -24.12 -6.21 -16.79
N ILE A 137 -23.87 -4.91 -16.62
CA ILE A 137 -23.07 -4.37 -15.53
C ILE A 137 -23.44 -5.16 -14.27
N LYS A 138 -22.59 -6.10 -13.84
CA LYS A 138 -22.76 -6.78 -12.56
C LYS A 138 -22.88 -5.68 -11.52
N PRO A 139 -24.06 -5.46 -10.91
CA PRO A 139 -24.16 -4.49 -9.83
C PRO A 139 -23.12 -4.89 -8.79
N MET A 140 -22.25 -3.94 -8.44
CA MET A 140 -21.32 -4.09 -7.32
C MET A 140 -22.10 -4.73 -6.18
N MET A 141 -21.61 -5.87 -5.69
CA MET A 141 -22.31 -6.74 -4.76
C MET A 141 -22.86 -5.89 -3.60
N TYR A 142 -24.17 -5.68 -3.62
CA TYR A 142 -24.89 -4.88 -2.65
C TYR A 142 -24.83 -5.60 -1.30
N VAL A 143 -23.91 -5.19 -0.44
CA VAL A 143 -23.96 -5.58 0.97
C VAL A 143 -25.18 -4.85 1.56
N LYS A 144 -26.29 -5.58 1.75
CA LYS A 144 -27.40 -5.13 2.59
C LYS A 144 -26.78 -4.63 3.89
N GLN A 145 -26.93 -3.33 4.17
CA GLN A 145 -26.57 -2.79 5.47
C GLN A 145 -27.30 -3.64 6.52
N LEU A 146 -26.52 -4.34 7.35
CA LEU A 146 -27.04 -4.90 8.60
C LEU A 146 -27.71 -3.75 9.35
N GLY A 147 -28.83 -4.10 9.99
CA GLY A 147 -29.76 -3.19 10.62
C GLY A 147 -29.10 -2.07 11.41
N GLN A 148 -29.81 -0.96 11.47
CA GLN A 148 -29.56 0.22 12.26
C GLN A 148 -29.23 -0.17 13.72
N ILE A 149 -27.97 -0.47 14.01
CA ILE A 149 -27.47 -0.60 15.38
C ILE A 149 -27.48 0.81 15.94
N ASP A 150 -28.36 1.02 16.92
CA ASP A 150 -28.51 2.27 17.63
C ASP A 150 -27.17 2.61 18.29
N ALA A 151 -26.46 3.58 17.73
CA ALA A 151 -25.13 3.98 18.16
C ALA A 151 -25.15 4.81 19.47
N ARG A 152 -26.26 4.77 20.21
CA ARG A 152 -26.43 5.46 21.49
C ARG A 152 -25.80 4.70 22.66
N ASP A 153 -25.42 3.44 22.48
CA ASP A 153 -24.78 2.63 23.53
C ASP A 153 -23.25 2.49 23.38
N ALA A 154 -22.63 3.20 22.43
CA ALA A 154 -21.17 3.32 22.35
C ALA A 154 -20.71 4.39 23.36
N VAL A 155 -20.63 3.94 24.61
CA VAL A 155 -20.14 4.64 25.80
C VAL A 155 -18.93 5.52 25.50
N LEU A 156 -19.09 6.81 25.84
CA LEU A 156 -18.01 7.77 26.04
C LEU A 156 -16.99 7.22 27.04
N CYS A 157 -15.88 6.66 26.55
CA CYS A 157 -14.65 6.62 27.33
C CYS A 157 -14.10 8.04 27.44
N ARG A 158 -14.55 8.77 28.47
CA ARG A 158 -13.79 9.91 29.01
C ARG A 158 -12.42 9.38 29.46
N PRO A 159 -11.30 10.08 29.17
CA PRO A 159 -10.02 9.73 29.77
C PRO A 159 -10.14 9.87 31.29
N ALA A 160 -9.95 8.76 32.00
CA ALA A 160 -9.95 8.71 33.45
C ALA A 160 -8.78 9.54 33.99
N SER A 161 -9.08 10.71 34.53
CA SER A 161 -8.17 11.57 35.29
C SER A 161 -7.90 11.03 36.70
N ALA A 162 -7.62 9.73 36.80
CA ALA A 162 -7.49 9.02 38.08
C ALA A 162 -6.22 8.18 38.12
N VAL A 163 -5.06 8.82 37.99
CA VAL A 163 -3.80 8.31 38.52
C VAL A 163 -2.98 9.53 38.94
N PHE A 164 -2.47 9.52 40.18
CA PHE A 164 -1.18 10.05 40.62
C PHE A 164 -1.24 10.53 42.08
N ASN A 165 -1.25 9.55 42.98
CA ASN A 165 -0.68 9.69 44.32
C ASN A 165 0.16 8.43 44.58
N LEU A 166 1.39 8.41 44.07
CA LEU A 166 2.35 7.32 44.29
C LEU A 166 3.67 7.90 44.77
N LYS A 167 4.11 7.33 45.90
CA LYS A 167 5.27 7.69 46.71
C LYS A 167 6.58 7.31 45.99
N PRO A 168 7.63 8.16 45.96
CA PRO A 168 8.84 7.88 45.19
C PRO A 168 9.94 7.29 46.07
N ALA A 169 10.43 6.11 45.72
CA ALA A 169 11.80 5.62 45.94
C ALA A 169 11.87 4.21 45.34
N HIS A 170 12.76 3.97 44.37
CA HIS A 170 12.87 2.72 43.56
C HIS A 170 11.82 2.49 42.45
N THR A 171 10.96 3.49 42.17
CA THR A 171 9.74 3.37 41.35
C THR A 171 9.85 3.79 39.88
N HIS A 172 11.00 4.28 39.39
CA HIS A 172 11.06 4.90 38.05
C HIS A 172 10.86 3.90 36.91
N THR A 173 11.56 2.75 36.94
CA THR A 173 11.47 1.73 35.89
C THR A 173 10.09 1.05 35.85
N GLN A 174 9.48 0.80 37.01
CA GLN A 174 8.13 0.23 37.07
C GLN A 174 7.06 1.22 36.58
N LEU A 175 7.21 2.52 36.84
CA LEU A 175 6.29 3.53 36.32
C LEU A 175 6.36 3.64 34.80
N GLU A 176 7.56 3.62 34.23
CA GLU A 176 7.75 3.64 32.77
C GLU A 176 7.16 2.39 32.12
N GLN A 177 7.41 1.21 32.68
CA GLN A 177 6.84 -0.05 32.18
C GLN A 177 5.31 -0.05 32.22
N THR A 178 4.72 0.37 33.33
CA THR A 178 3.26 0.46 33.45
C THR A 178 2.67 1.46 32.47
N LEU A 179 3.35 2.59 32.21
CA LEU A 179 2.93 3.57 31.22
C LEU A 179 2.99 3.00 29.79
N HIS A 180 4.07 2.30 29.42
CA HIS A 180 4.19 1.67 28.10
C HIS A 180 3.14 0.58 27.89
N LEU A 181 2.89 -0.25 28.91
CA LEU A 181 1.89 -1.30 28.86
C LEU A 181 0.47 -0.72 28.73
N ALA A 182 0.15 0.32 29.51
CA ALA A 182 -1.13 1.01 29.45
C ALA A 182 -1.33 1.69 28.08
N GLY A 183 -0.29 2.36 27.56
CA GLY A 183 -0.31 2.98 26.23
C GLY A 183 -0.56 1.96 25.12
N PHE A 184 0.18 0.84 25.13
CA PHE A 184 -0.02 -0.25 24.16
C PHE A 184 -1.43 -0.86 24.28
N GLY A 185 -1.93 -1.09 25.49
CA GLY A 185 -3.27 -1.59 25.74
C GLY A 185 -4.36 -0.67 25.19
N LEU A 186 -4.25 0.64 25.42
CA LEU A 186 -5.19 1.64 24.91
C LEU A 186 -5.20 1.68 23.37
N VAL A 187 -4.03 1.65 22.74
CA VAL A 187 -3.94 1.62 21.27
C VAL A 187 -4.54 0.32 20.72
N THR A 188 -4.28 -0.82 21.37
CA THR A 188 -4.86 -2.12 21.01
C THR A 188 -6.38 -2.09 21.07
N VAL A 189 -6.97 -1.56 22.15
CA VAL A 189 -8.42 -1.41 22.27
C VAL A 189 -8.96 -0.48 21.17
N TYR A 190 -8.34 0.68 20.95
CA TYR A 190 -8.77 1.63 19.94
C TYR A 190 -8.73 1.03 18.52
N CYS A 191 -7.63 0.39 18.15
CA CYS A 191 -7.49 -0.28 16.86
C CYS A 191 -8.45 -1.46 16.72
N GLY A 192 -8.69 -2.21 17.79
CA GLY A 192 -9.67 -3.30 17.85
C GLY A 192 -11.11 -2.81 17.60
N VAL A 193 -11.53 -1.73 18.28
CA VAL A 193 -12.85 -1.10 18.04
C VAL A 193 -12.97 -0.64 16.59
N CYS A 194 -11.93 -0.02 16.02
CA CYS A 194 -11.94 0.35 14.60
C CYS A 194 -12.07 -0.89 13.69
N ALA A 195 -11.34 -1.97 14.01
CA ALA A 195 -11.33 -3.20 13.24
C ALA A 195 -12.68 -3.92 13.24
N LEU A 196 -13.41 -3.90 14.35
CA LEU A 196 -14.78 -4.44 14.44
C LEU A 196 -15.75 -3.73 13.49
N HIS A 197 -15.45 -2.49 13.09
CA HIS A 197 -16.26 -1.72 12.14
C HIS A 197 -15.75 -1.76 10.69
N TYR A 198 -14.70 -2.55 10.40
CA TYR A 198 -14.25 -2.74 9.03
C TYR A 198 -15.29 -3.50 8.22
N GLN A 199 -15.55 -3.03 7.00
CA GLN A 199 -16.41 -3.78 6.10
C GLN A 199 -15.61 -4.94 5.50
N ARG A 200 -16.05 -6.18 5.78
CA ARG A 200 -15.37 -7.42 5.35
C ARG A 200 -15.00 -7.43 3.87
N THR A 201 -15.87 -6.94 2.99
CA THR A 201 -15.62 -6.89 1.54
C THR A 201 -14.49 -5.92 1.19
N LEU A 202 -14.44 -4.72 1.80
CA LEU A 202 -13.34 -3.79 1.58
C LEU A 202 -12.04 -4.29 2.23
N LEU A 203 -12.13 -4.89 3.41
CA LEU A 203 -10.98 -5.49 4.07
C LEU A 203 -10.38 -6.63 3.23
N LEU A 204 -11.21 -7.49 2.64
CA LEU A 204 -10.75 -8.55 1.74
C LEU A 204 -10.16 -7.96 0.45
N ALA A 205 -10.78 -6.94 -0.14
CA ALA A 205 -10.22 -6.24 -1.30
C ALA A 205 -8.87 -5.57 -0.99
N LEU A 206 -8.72 -5.03 0.23
CA LEU A 206 -7.48 -4.46 0.73
C LEU A 206 -6.44 -5.55 0.98
N ALA A 207 -6.79 -6.62 1.70
CA ALA A 207 -5.90 -7.73 2.03
C ALA A 207 -5.44 -8.53 0.79
N THR A 208 -6.22 -8.51 -0.30
CA THR A 208 -5.84 -9.10 -1.59
C THR A 208 -5.13 -8.12 -2.52
N SER A 209 -5.05 -6.83 -2.14
CA SER A 209 -4.29 -5.83 -2.89
C SER A 209 -2.80 -6.04 -2.65
N PHE A 210 -2.05 -6.25 -3.72
CA PHE A 210 -0.59 -6.37 -3.68
C PHE A 210 0.06 -5.24 -2.89
N TYR A 211 -0.42 -4.00 -3.05
CA TYR A 211 0.18 -2.83 -2.39
C TYR A 211 0.07 -2.93 -0.87
N PHE A 212 -1.09 -3.37 -0.37
CA PHE A 212 -1.30 -3.54 1.06
C PHE A 212 -0.44 -4.69 1.59
N VAL A 213 -0.43 -5.84 0.92
CA VAL A 213 0.37 -7.01 1.35
C VAL A 213 1.86 -6.64 1.37
N PHE A 214 2.37 -6.06 0.28
CA PHE A 214 3.76 -5.63 0.20
C PHE A 214 4.12 -4.63 1.31
N LEU A 215 3.30 -3.59 1.50
CA LEU A 215 3.55 -2.58 2.53
C LEU A 215 3.43 -3.16 3.95
N SER A 216 2.46 -4.02 4.21
CA SER A 216 2.30 -4.70 5.50
C SER A 216 3.49 -5.61 5.81
N VAL A 217 4.00 -6.35 4.81
CA VAL A 217 5.21 -7.18 4.95
C VAL A 217 6.43 -6.31 5.24
N GLN A 218 6.65 -5.23 4.48
CA GLN A 218 7.79 -4.33 4.71
C GLN A 218 7.73 -3.68 6.09
N VAL A 219 6.59 -3.12 6.47
CA VAL A 219 6.38 -2.52 7.80
C VAL A 219 6.60 -3.56 8.90
N THR A 220 6.07 -4.77 8.75
CA THR A 220 6.27 -5.84 9.74
C THR A 220 7.73 -6.25 9.84
N ALA A 221 8.44 -6.39 8.72
CA ALA A 221 9.87 -6.68 8.69
C ALA A 221 10.68 -5.62 9.43
N VAL A 222 10.41 -4.31 9.22
CA VAL A 222 11.07 -3.21 9.94
C VAL A 222 10.88 -3.34 11.44
N HIS A 223 9.65 -3.56 11.90
CA HIS A 223 9.33 -3.59 13.33
C HIS A 223 9.87 -4.86 14.00
N LEU A 224 9.84 -6.02 13.32
CA LEU A 224 10.47 -7.24 13.81
C LEU A 224 11.99 -7.07 13.91
N CYS A 225 12.62 -6.47 12.91
CA CYS A 225 14.05 -6.20 12.94
C CYS A 225 14.41 -5.21 14.05
N ALA A 226 13.60 -4.17 14.26
CA ALA A 226 13.77 -3.22 15.36
C ALA A 226 13.64 -3.88 16.74
N CYS A 227 12.66 -4.78 16.94
CA CYS A 227 12.57 -5.57 18.16
C CYS A 227 13.81 -6.45 18.34
N ALA A 228 14.32 -7.08 17.27
CA ALA A 228 15.55 -7.86 17.33
C ALA A 228 16.79 -7.00 17.64
N PHE A 229 16.85 -5.74 17.20
CA PHE A 229 17.89 -4.78 17.58
C PHE A 229 17.85 -4.42 19.05
N PHE A 230 16.66 -4.32 19.63
CA PHE A 230 16.48 -4.09 21.06
C PHE A 230 16.54 -5.37 21.90
N ASP A 231 16.98 -6.47 21.29
CA ASP A 231 17.02 -7.82 21.87
C ASP A 231 15.73 -8.20 22.59
N TRP A 232 14.59 -7.78 22.01
CA TRP A 232 13.25 -8.02 22.55
C TRP A 232 13.01 -7.47 23.97
N ALA A 233 13.79 -6.48 24.40
CA ALA A 233 13.57 -5.79 25.67
C ALA A 233 12.15 -5.20 25.71
N ILE A 234 11.33 -5.69 26.64
CA ILE A 234 9.88 -5.44 26.71
C ILE A 234 9.55 -3.95 26.57
N ASP A 235 10.25 -3.10 27.31
CA ASP A 235 9.99 -1.65 27.39
C ASP A 235 10.11 -0.98 26.01
N LYS A 236 11.19 -1.29 25.27
CA LYS A 236 11.47 -0.74 23.94
C LYS A 236 10.61 -1.40 22.87
N SER A 237 10.45 -2.72 22.96
CA SER A 237 9.63 -3.51 22.04
C SER A 237 8.15 -3.12 22.09
N LEU A 238 7.61 -2.74 23.25
CA LEU A 238 6.24 -2.23 23.35
C LEU A 238 6.05 -0.92 22.58
N GLY A 239 7.03 -0.02 22.62
CA GLY A 239 7.01 1.20 21.80
C GLY A 239 6.98 0.88 20.29
N VAL A 240 7.85 -0.03 19.85
CA VAL A 240 7.90 -0.51 18.46
C VAL A 240 6.60 -1.23 18.07
N MET A 241 6.03 -2.07 18.94
CA MET A 241 4.76 -2.75 18.67
C MET A 241 3.58 -1.77 18.61
N THR A 242 3.63 -0.70 19.41
CA THR A 242 2.65 0.38 19.37
C THR A 242 2.70 1.12 18.03
N SER A 243 3.89 1.46 17.53
CA SER A 243 4.03 2.09 16.20
C SER A 243 3.64 1.14 15.07
N TRP A 244 3.95 -0.16 15.19
CA TRP A 244 3.54 -1.20 14.25
C TRP A 244 2.02 -1.27 14.12
N LEU A 245 1.32 -1.26 15.27
CA LEU A 245 -0.12 -1.34 15.33
C LEU A 245 -0.79 -0.09 14.76
N TRP A 246 -0.30 1.11 15.11
CA TRP A 246 -0.78 2.36 14.50
C TRP A 246 -0.57 2.38 12.98
N THR A 247 0.56 1.88 12.51
CA THR A 247 0.84 1.79 11.07
C THR A 247 -0.16 0.86 10.40
N HIS A 248 -0.40 -0.35 10.95
CA HIS A 248 -1.38 -1.28 10.39
C HIS A 248 -2.82 -0.75 10.44
N TRP A 249 -3.20 -0.11 11.54
CA TRP A 249 -4.49 0.59 11.63
C TRP A 249 -4.64 1.63 10.52
N PHE A 250 -3.59 2.42 10.28
CA PHE A 250 -3.59 3.41 9.21
C PHE A 250 -3.72 2.76 7.83
N LEU A 251 -3.01 1.65 7.58
CA LEU A 251 -3.15 0.88 6.34
C LEU A 251 -4.56 0.33 6.14
N CYS A 252 -5.26 0.01 7.23
CA CYS A 252 -6.63 -0.51 7.21
C CYS A 252 -7.70 0.59 7.23
N LEU A 253 -7.35 1.88 7.30
CA LEU A 253 -8.33 2.98 7.32
C LEU A 253 -9.24 2.98 6.09
N ASP A 254 -8.81 2.44 4.96
CA ASP A 254 -9.65 2.33 3.76
C ASP A 254 -10.75 1.27 3.87
N ALA A 255 -10.60 0.29 4.77
CA ALA A 255 -11.64 -0.70 5.05
C ALA A 255 -12.78 -0.12 5.91
N LEU A 256 -12.59 1.07 6.48
CA LEU A 256 -13.58 1.74 7.31
C LEU A 256 -14.53 2.60 6.46
N PRO A 257 -15.86 2.36 6.49
CA PRO A 257 -16.81 3.14 5.71
C PRO A 257 -16.81 4.63 6.09
N PRO A 258 -17.07 5.57 5.14
CA PRO A 258 -17.08 7.00 5.43
C PRO A 258 -18.08 7.42 6.51
N VAL A 259 -19.23 6.72 6.59
CA VAL A 259 -20.21 6.93 7.67
C VAL A 259 -19.61 6.62 9.03
N MET A 260 -18.83 5.55 9.13
CA MET A 260 -18.18 5.16 10.36
C MET A 260 -16.99 6.07 10.70
N LYS A 261 -16.20 6.49 9.71
CA LYS A 261 -15.15 7.51 9.90
C LYS A 261 -15.70 8.77 10.55
N ARG A 262 -16.85 9.26 10.07
CA ARG A 262 -17.54 10.42 10.66
C ARG A 262 -18.04 10.16 12.07
N LYS A 263 -18.63 8.99 12.35
CA LYS A 263 -19.08 8.60 13.70
C LYS A 263 -17.93 8.48 14.71
N LEU A 264 -16.79 7.96 14.27
CA LEU A 264 -15.56 7.85 15.07
C LEU A 264 -14.78 9.18 15.16
N GLY A 265 -15.27 10.26 14.55
CA GLY A 265 -14.58 11.56 14.55
C GLY A 265 -13.25 11.57 13.79
N ILE A 266 -13.01 10.59 12.92
CA ILE A 266 -11.78 10.49 12.11
C ILE A 266 -11.85 11.55 11.03
N SER A 267 -11.28 12.72 11.34
CA SER A 267 -11.10 13.80 10.38
C SER A 267 -9.87 13.55 9.51
N ARG A 268 -9.80 14.26 8.38
CA ARG A 268 -8.61 14.27 7.52
C ARG A 268 -7.37 14.74 8.28
N LEU A 269 -7.52 15.78 9.12
CA LEU A 269 -6.45 16.31 9.94
C LEU A 269 -5.94 15.27 10.93
N PHE A 270 -6.83 14.46 11.51
CA PHE A 270 -6.43 13.36 12.39
C PHE A 270 -5.55 12.34 11.65
N ALA A 271 -5.96 11.91 10.45
CA ALA A 271 -5.16 10.98 9.65
C ALA A 271 -3.78 11.55 9.27
N VAL A 272 -3.70 12.83 8.90
CA VAL A 272 -2.43 13.53 8.62
C VAL A 272 -1.56 13.62 9.87
N ALA A 273 -2.14 14.01 11.01
CA ALA A 273 -1.41 14.10 12.28
C ALA A 273 -0.86 12.74 12.71
N THR A 274 -1.64 11.66 12.57
CA THR A 274 -1.17 10.30 12.84
C THR A 274 -0.01 9.91 11.91
N LEU A 275 -0.07 10.23 10.62
CA LEU A 275 1.03 9.97 9.70
C LEU A 275 2.30 10.75 10.04
N LEU A 276 2.17 12.02 10.43
CA LEU A 276 3.32 12.83 10.87
C LEU A 276 3.93 12.26 12.16
N ALA A 277 3.10 11.85 13.12
CA ALA A 277 3.55 11.19 14.34
C ALA A 277 4.26 9.86 14.05
N LEU A 278 3.74 9.05 13.13
CA LEU A 278 4.38 7.81 12.65
C LEU A 278 5.70 8.09 11.94
N GLY A 279 5.77 9.16 11.13
CA GLY A 279 7.00 9.61 10.50
C GLY A 279 8.05 10.02 11.52
N ALA A 280 7.67 10.82 12.52
CA ALA A 280 8.54 11.21 13.63
C ALA A 280 9.02 10.00 14.45
N ALA A 281 8.11 9.07 14.77
CA ALA A 281 8.45 7.83 15.47
C ALA A 281 9.40 6.95 14.64
N SER A 282 9.23 6.90 13.31
CA SER A 282 10.14 6.18 12.42
C SER A 282 11.53 6.82 12.40
N LEU A 283 11.61 8.15 12.31
CA LEU A 283 12.89 8.87 12.38
C LEU A 283 13.58 8.69 13.74
N MET A 284 12.80 8.69 14.83
CA MET A 284 13.31 8.40 16.17
C MET A 284 13.82 6.96 16.27
N LEU A 285 13.11 5.99 15.68
CA LEU A 285 13.54 4.60 15.63
C LEU A 285 14.86 4.45 14.87
N LEU A 286 14.99 5.10 13.71
CA LEU A 286 16.23 5.15 12.96
C LEU A 286 17.34 5.80 13.80
N HIS A 287 17.04 6.90 14.47
CA HIS A 287 18.00 7.57 15.34
C HIS A 287 18.50 6.64 16.46
N LEU A 288 17.59 5.93 17.13
CA LEU A 288 17.93 4.96 18.17
C LEU A 288 18.78 3.82 17.60
N VAL A 289 18.42 3.23 16.46
CA VAL A 289 19.16 2.11 15.88
C VAL A 289 20.54 2.53 15.36
N VAL A 290 20.68 3.74 14.79
CA VAL A 290 21.92 4.19 14.13
C VAL A 290 22.87 4.93 15.08
N PHE A 291 22.34 5.82 15.92
CA PHE A 291 23.16 6.76 16.69
C PHE A 291 23.38 6.35 18.13
N THR A 292 22.45 5.62 18.73
CA THR A 292 22.59 5.20 20.12
C THR A 292 23.29 3.85 20.21
N ASP A 293 24.26 3.73 21.12
CA ASP A 293 25.01 2.49 21.40
C ASP A 293 24.13 1.40 22.05
N VAL A 294 22.81 1.62 22.08
CA VAL A 294 21.79 0.69 22.58
C VAL A 294 21.72 -0.57 21.72
N GLY A 295 22.05 -0.47 20.43
CA GLY A 295 22.39 -1.63 19.62
C GLY A 295 23.88 -1.87 19.75
N SER A 296 24.29 -2.90 20.50
CA SER A 296 25.69 -3.32 20.51
C SER A 296 26.16 -3.57 19.07
N ALA A 297 27.47 -3.42 18.80
CA ALA A 297 28.04 -3.78 17.49
C ALA A 297 27.69 -5.23 17.07
N GLU A 298 27.36 -6.08 18.04
CA GLU A 298 26.83 -7.44 17.85
C GLU A 298 25.42 -7.45 17.24
N ALA A 299 24.52 -6.55 17.65
CA ALA A 299 23.18 -6.47 17.10
C ALA A 299 23.18 -6.09 15.61
N TYR A 300 24.09 -5.18 15.20
CA TYR A 300 24.27 -4.80 13.79
C TYR A 300 24.78 -5.95 12.92
N ASN A 301 25.70 -6.75 13.48
CA ASN A 301 26.28 -7.91 12.79
C ASN A 301 25.53 -9.21 13.03
N ARG A 302 24.36 -9.16 13.70
CA ARG A 302 23.55 -10.34 14.00
C ARG A 302 23.14 -11.04 12.71
N VAL A 303 23.60 -12.28 12.56
CA VAL A 303 23.22 -13.17 11.48
C VAL A 303 21.87 -13.79 11.86
N ILE A 304 20.83 -13.52 11.08
CA ILE A 304 19.51 -14.12 11.29
C ILE A 304 19.51 -15.55 10.76
N TRP A 305 20.16 -15.74 9.61
CA TRP A 305 20.14 -17.00 8.88
C TRP A 305 21.47 -17.20 8.17
N GLU A 306 22.04 -18.38 8.34
CA GLU A 306 23.28 -18.81 7.69
C GLU A 306 22.99 -20.10 6.92
N VAL A 307 23.25 -20.09 5.62
CA VAL A 307 23.14 -21.28 4.77
C VAL A 307 24.50 -21.60 4.19
N ASN A 308 25.00 -22.77 4.52
CA ASN A 308 26.21 -23.32 3.92
C ASN A 308 25.83 -23.97 2.59
N LEU A 309 26.10 -23.28 1.47
CA LEU A 309 25.86 -23.81 0.12
C LEU A 309 26.95 -24.80 -0.30
N SER A 310 28.18 -24.58 0.15
CA SER A 310 29.32 -25.48 -0.01
C SER A 310 30.30 -25.29 1.16
N GLU A 311 31.30 -26.17 1.29
CA GLU A 311 32.34 -26.07 2.33
C GLU A 311 33.08 -24.72 2.33
N SER A 312 33.10 -24.02 1.19
CA SER A 312 33.78 -22.74 1.03
C SER A 312 32.85 -21.52 0.94
N HIS A 313 31.54 -21.71 0.83
CA HIS A 313 30.58 -20.61 0.62
C HIS A 313 29.41 -20.70 1.60
N ALA A 314 29.46 -19.83 2.62
CA ALA A 314 28.37 -19.59 3.55
C ALA A 314 27.65 -18.28 3.20
N VAL A 315 26.35 -18.37 2.90
CA VAL A 315 25.49 -17.20 2.70
C VAL A 315 24.95 -16.77 4.07
N ARG A 316 25.39 -15.60 4.54
CA ARG A 316 24.97 -15.02 5.82
C ARG A 316 24.00 -13.87 5.57
N ILE A 317 22.75 -14.05 5.96
CA ILE A 317 21.76 -12.99 5.97
C ILE A 317 21.85 -12.23 7.29
N LYS A 318 22.36 -11.00 7.22
CA LYS A 318 22.47 -10.08 8.36
C LYS A 318 21.19 -9.28 8.57
N LEU A 319 20.94 -8.90 9.82
CA LEU A 319 19.74 -8.14 10.23
C LEU A 319 19.70 -6.71 9.67
N ALA A 320 20.81 -5.98 9.78
CA ALA A 320 20.90 -4.57 9.37
C ALA A 320 20.46 -4.30 7.92
N PRO A 321 20.96 -5.02 6.90
CA PRO A 321 20.47 -4.83 5.53
C PRO A 321 18.96 -4.97 5.36
N ILE A 322 18.36 -5.99 5.99
CA ILE A 322 16.92 -6.20 5.91
C ILE A 322 16.18 -5.01 6.52
N PHE A 323 16.62 -4.56 7.70
CA PHE A 323 16.03 -3.40 8.37
C PHE A 323 16.11 -2.14 7.50
N PHE A 324 17.29 -1.74 7.03
CA PHE A 324 17.44 -0.49 6.28
C PHE A 324 16.70 -0.52 4.95
N ASN A 325 16.71 -1.66 4.25
CA ASN A 325 15.91 -1.87 3.05
C ASN A 325 14.43 -1.60 3.34
N SER A 326 13.86 -2.40 4.23
CA SER A 326 12.43 -2.34 4.54
C SER A 326 12.06 -0.98 5.13
N TYR A 327 12.97 -0.34 5.86
CA TYR A 327 12.78 0.99 6.45
C TYR A 327 12.71 2.08 5.38
N LEU A 328 13.67 2.12 4.44
CA LEU A 328 13.67 3.11 3.35
C LEU A 328 12.42 2.97 2.48
N THR A 329 12.05 1.73 2.13
CA THR A 329 10.80 1.47 1.41
C THR A 329 9.58 1.94 2.22
N SER A 330 9.52 1.63 3.51
CA SER A 330 8.41 2.04 4.38
C SER A 330 8.32 3.57 4.51
N VAL A 331 9.44 4.28 4.67
CA VAL A 331 9.48 5.75 4.73
C VAL A 331 9.01 6.38 3.41
N GLY A 332 9.51 5.89 2.27
CA GLY A 332 9.07 6.38 0.96
C GLY A 332 7.56 6.20 0.76
N LEU A 333 7.03 5.08 1.23
CA LEU A 333 5.59 4.80 1.20
C LEU A 333 4.82 5.65 2.21
N LEU A 334 5.34 5.91 3.42
CA LEU A 334 4.72 6.84 4.37
C LEU A 334 4.63 8.26 3.80
N PHE A 335 5.70 8.74 3.15
CA PHE A 335 5.70 10.04 2.48
C PHE A 335 4.66 10.10 1.36
N ARG A 336 4.50 9.01 0.60
CA ARG A 336 3.42 8.87 -0.39
C ARG A 336 2.04 8.99 0.26
N GLN A 337 1.80 8.28 1.36
CA GLN A 337 0.51 8.31 2.04
C GLN A 337 0.23 9.69 2.63
N LEU A 338 1.26 10.37 3.15
CA LEU A 338 1.18 11.74 3.66
C LEU A 338 0.83 12.72 2.54
N TRP A 339 1.53 12.64 1.40
CA TRP A 339 1.20 13.43 0.22
C TRP A 339 -0.26 13.24 -0.19
N ARG A 340 -0.72 11.99 -0.29
CA ARG A 340 -2.13 11.68 -0.62
C ARG A 340 -3.10 12.27 0.40
N ALA A 341 -2.82 12.10 1.69
CA ALA A 341 -3.67 12.64 2.74
C ALA A 341 -3.72 14.19 2.70
N MET A 342 -2.61 14.87 2.36
CA MET A 342 -2.51 16.33 2.30
C MET A 342 -3.09 16.97 1.04
N PHE A 343 -3.09 16.26 -0.10
CA PHE A 343 -3.50 16.85 -1.39
C PHE A 343 -4.75 16.23 -2.02
N LEU A 344 -5.14 15.00 -1.68
CA LEU A 344 -6.35 14.38 -2.21
C LEU A 344 -7.58 14.68 -1.33
N GLY A 345 -8.75 14.73 -1.96
CA GLY A 345 -10.03 14.92 -1.27
C GLY A 345 -10.33 13.79 -0.29
N ALA A 346 -11.16 14.08 0.73
CA ALA A 346 -11.47 13.15 1.82
C ALA A 346 -12.15 11.83 1.40
N ASP A 347 -12.76 11.81 0.21
CA ASP A 347 -13.44 10.62 -0.34
C ASP A 347 -12.50 9.68 -1.10
N VAL A 348 -11.24 10.07 -1.30
CA VAL A 348 -10.25 9.23 -1.99
C VAL A 348 -9.62 8.27 -0.99
N LEU A 349 -9.69 6.98 -1.30
CA LEU A 349 -9.02 5.94 -0.51
C LEU A 349 -7.51 6.19 -0.49
N LEU A 350 -6.87 6.01 0.66
CA LEU A 350 -5.47 6.37 0.90
C LEU A 350 -4.49 5.27 0.45
N VAL A 351 -4.88 4.01 0.58
CA VAL A 351 -4.09 2.80 0.30
C VAL A 351 -4.57 2.13 -0.99
N LEU A 352 -5.88 1.92 -1.12
CA LEU A 352 -6.50 1.50 -2.37
C LEU A 352 -6.38 2.66 -3.37
N ASN A 353 -5.62 2.46 -4.44
CA ASN A 353 -5.53 3.44 -5.54
C ASN A 353 -6.88 3.43 -6.29
N GLY A 354 -7.81 4.30 -5.90
CA GLY A 354 -9.09 4.46 -6.61
C GLY A 354 -10.11 5.27 -5.83
N ALA A 355 -11.07 5.86 -6.57
CA ALA A 355 -12.30 6.35 -5.98
C ALA A 355 -13.24 5.15 -5.81
N VAL A 356 -13.56 4.79 -4.57
CA VAL A 356 -14.71 3.92 -4.34
C VAL A 356 -15.93 4.83 -4.34
N VAL A 357 -16.75 4.70 -5.37
CA VAL A 357 -18.07 5.31 -5.39
C VAL A 357 -18.91 4.54 -4.39
N PHE A 358 -18.98 5.04 -3.16
CA PHE A 358 -20.02 4.62 -2.25
C PHE A 358 -21.33 5.14 -2.84
N GLU A 359 -22.05 4.28 -3.56
CA GLU A 359 -23.43 4.60 -3.93
C GLU A 359 -24.13 5.00 -2.64
N ASN A 360 -24.46 6.28 -2.53
CA ASN A 360 -25.09 6.81 -1.34
C ASN A 360 -26.48 6.20 -1.31
N TYR A 361 -26.60 5.08 -0.61
CA TYR A 361 -27.80 4.25 -0.55
C TYR A 361 -29.00 5.08 -0.17
N LEU A 362 -28.81 6.11 0.67
CA LEU A 362 -29.86 7.04 1.06
C LEU A 362 -30.27 7.98 -0.08
N ALA A 363 -29.35 8.45 -0.91
CA ALA A 363 -29.69 9.23 -2.09
C ALA A 363 -30.41 8.36 -3.13
N THR A 364 -29.90 7.16 -3.42
CA THR A 364 -30.52 6.23 -4.36
C THR A 364 -31.88 5.72 -3.84
N ALA A 365 -32.00 5.43 -2.54
CA ALA A 365 -33.26 5.06 -1.91
C ALA A 365 -34.24 6.23 -1.87
N LYS A 366 -33.80 7.47 -1.63
CA LYS A 366 -34.66 8.66 -1.70
C LYS A 366 -35.17 8.89 -3.13
N VAL A 367 -34.33 8.68 -4.15
CA VAL A 367 -34.74 8.74 -5.56
C VAL A 367 -35.69 7.59 -5.94
N ARG A 368 -35.46 6.38 -5.44
CA ARG A 368 -36.38 5.24 -5.66
C ARG A 368 -37.69 5.41 -4.91
N ALA A 369 -37.66 5.95 -3.69
CA ALA A 369 -38.83 6.26 -2.89
C ALA A 369 -39.63 7.40 -3.52
N SER A 370 -38.98 8.48 -3.99
CA SER A 370 -39.68 9.56 -4.71
C SER A 370 -40.27 9.10 -6.04
N ARG A 371 -39.63 8.16 -6.75
CA ARG A 371 -40.26 7.50 -7.92
C ARG A 371 -41.47 6.64 -7.53
N ARG A 372 -41.40 5.89 -6.43
CA ARG A 372 -42.53 5.07 -5.94
C ARG A 372 -43.71 5.91 -5.42
N LEU A 373 -43.42 7.04 -4.77
CA LEU A 373 -44.44 7.97 -4.25
C LEU A 373 -44.92 8.98 -5.30
N GLY A 374 -44.16 9.19 -6.39
CA GLY A 374 -44.39 10.24 -7.38
C GLY A 374 -44.88 9.78 -8.76
N SER A 375 -45.06 8.48 -9.04
CA SER A 375 -45.62 8.05 -10.33
C SER A 375 -46.53 6.82 -10.22
N VAL A 376 -47.71 7.02 -9.63
CA VAL A 376 -48.94 6.66 -10.34
C VAL A 376 -49.41 7.94 -11.03
N GLN A 377 -48.69 8.38 -12.06
CA GLN A 377 -49.36 9.20 -13.06
C GLN A 377 -50.20 8.22 -13.88
N PRO A 378 -51.54 8.33 -13.89
CA PRO A 378 -52.34 7.58 -14.85
C PRO A 378 -51.82 7.95 -16.24
N SER A 379 -51.36 6.94 -16.99
CA SER A 379 -50.95 7.14 -18.38
C SER A 379 -52.10 7.82 -19.14
N PRO A 380 -51.93 9.04 -19.68
CA PRO A 380 -52.95 9.68 -20.52
C PRO A 380 -53.06 8.98 -21.88
N TYR A 381 -52.18 8.02 -22.18
CA TYR A 381 -52.03 7.40 -23.50
C TYR A 381 -52.76 6.05 -23.65
N ARG A 382 -53.87 5.84 -22.93
CA ARG A 382 -54.81 4.75 -23.21
C ARG A 382 -56.02 5.16 -24.06
N GLY A 383 -55.91 6.27 -24.81
CA GLY A 383 -56.97 6.76 -25.71
C GLY A 383 -56.56 7.07 -27.15
N ALA A 384 -55.27 7.14 -27.49
CA ALA A 384 -54.83 7.64 -28.80
C ALA A 384 -54.45 6.55 -29.83
N SER A 385 -54.42 5.27 -29.43
CA SER A 385 -54.00 4.19 -30.35
C SER A 385 -55.12 3.68 -31.27
N ALA A 386 -56.34 4.25 -31.21
CA ALA A 386 -57.46 3.89 -32.08
C ALA A 386 -57.63 4.81 -33.31
N ARG A 387 -56.81 5.88 -33.48
CA ARG A 387 -56.98 6.84 -34.59
C ARG A 387 -55.85 6.87 -35.63
N ILE A 388 -54.75 6.13 -35.45
CA ILE A 388 -53.63 6.09 -36.42
C ILE A 388 -53.59 4.74 -37.16
N ALA A 389 -54.76 4.17 -37.45
CA ALA A 389 -54.92 3.05 -38.38
C ALA A 389 -55.67 3.43 -39.67
N ALA A 390 -56.06 4.71 -39.84
CA ALA A 390 -56.93 5.14 -40.94
C ALA A 390 -56.28 6.07 -41.98
N LEU A 391 -54.97 6.37 -41.91
CA LEU A 391 -54.36 7.41 -42.76
C LEU A 391 -53.01 7.03 -43.39
N ARG A 392 -52.89 5.80 -43.90
CA ARG A 392 -51.79 5.45 -44.83
C ARG A 392 -52.29 4.59 -45.99
N VAL A 393 -52.99 5.24 -46.92
CA VAL A 393 -53.11 4.79 -48.30
C VAL A 393 -52.66 5.96 -49.17
N GLY A 394 -51.53 5.78 -49.86
CA GLY A 394 -50.96 6.74 -50.81
C GLY A 394 -49.82 6.05 -51.58
N PRO A 395 -49.73 6.21 -52.90
CA PRO A 395 -49.23 5.18 -53.81
C PRO A 395 -47.71 5.20 -54.01
N ALA A 396 -47.21 4.05 -54.45
CA ALA A 396 -45.85 3.80 -54.87
C ALA A 396 -45.44 4.69 -56.04
N ILE A 397 -44.26 5.31 -55.93
CA ILE A 397 -43.55 5.96 -57.02
C ILE A 397 -42.32 5.11 -57.31
N ASP A 398 -42.31 4.50 -58.50
CA ASP A 398 -41.18 3.80 -59.08
C ASP A 398 -40.06 4.78 -59.42
N VAL A 399 -38.82 4.43 -59.06
CA VAL A 399 -37.61 5.13 -59.46
C VAL A 399 -36.85 4.22 -60.43
N PRO A 400 -36.54 4.67 -61.67
CA PRO A 400 -35.72 3.89 -62.59
C PRO A 400 -34.23 3.99 -62.22
N MET A 401 -33.53 2.86 -62.33
CA MET A 401 -32.08 2.78 -62.28
C MET A 401 -31.46 3.39 -63.54
N VAL A 402 -30.43 4.22 -63.34
CA VAL A 402 -29.33 4.45 -64.30
C VAL A 402 -28.02 4.36 -63.53
#